data_AF-A0A7Y2XD83-F1
#
_entry.id   AF-A0A7Y2XD83-F1
#
_cell.length_a   1.000
_cell.length_b   1.000
_cell.length_c   1.000
_cell.angle_alpha   90.00
_cell.angle_beta   90.00
_cell.angle_gamma   90.00
#
_symmetry.space_group_name_H-M   'P 1'
#
loop_
_entity.id
_entity.type
_entity.pdbx_description
1 polymer ?
#
loop_
_entity_poly.entity_id
_entity_poly.type
_entity_poly.pdbx_seq_one_letter_code
_entity_poly.pdbx_strand_id
1 'polypeptide(L)'
;MAKSISYSDFLKEGALQEEVVKTPIQNEQELKPFRIVPEDIPTDAEGKAFWKRLRHFYRTGDKPEGKNGIFVPALIAPYLQHGNWETEYPFYLAQESSTSQSLEKLVQKTFDGVFKDGEGKVLNRFLPKLSQYFKESLIESEVEFKKAKDIAIKKLLELEVHDEEGERFQADVNQFAKALPNKGHILRFHHETPLLLIRQKLEQIEWNRNKFKTRIKEKRDSLDDLLNLNAEKSGKEEPEKGFEFASDMIALTKVQDMQPKHGSENIEEKRIIRIQNIIKKLDEALEQKENIAHILINKSLNKEYHWKKIFASSAVSFVELSEAFQKVQHLFDKNITSFTSVLINMRKADLELEGKYEVEIHDDYFDHFKWFKLDEEELNIFPPVVFFTRSNDLLGDGMSMFSKLMSTNKPINVVALKDRTVNPTDPNVDWEDASLSFRQELVANALSLRNVHTLQCATDRPEGLLNGIRSGMKSIAPSLMHILVPSPNDEPVISFLKINAAAAGRYFPYVLYDPNIGLKWGSRFDVLDNSQAENDWPIYPFTYLEADEKENILDLAFTYADYKAMNKEKVEELFMVPESMVNDYLVQLQDFLKLNQDDQTGKVPFIWLIDEDN
;
A
#
# COMPACT_ATOMS: atom_id res chain seq x y z
N MET A 1 10.86 -10.39 21.07
CA MET A 1 11.78 -11.14 20.20
C MET A 1 10.93 -12.13 19.43
N ALA A 2 10.95 -12.10 18.09
CA ALA A 2 10.29 -13.14 17.31
C ALA A 2 10.95 -14.49 17.68
N LYS A 3 10.14 -15.45 18.16
CA LYS A 3 10.60 -16.83 18.33
C LYS A 3 11.02 -17.32 16.94
N SER A 4 12.24 -17.85 16.80
CA SER A 4 12.56 -18.71 15.66
C SER A 4 11.77 -19.99 15.85
N ILE A 5 10.71 -20.14 15.07
CA ILE A 5 9.90 -21.36 15.00
C ILE A 5 10.80 -22.44 14.40
N SER A 6 10.95 -23.56 15.10
CA SER A 6 11.61 -24.72 14.51
C SER A 6 10.72 -25.28 13.40
N TYR A 7 11.31 -25.96 12.41
CA TYR A 7 10.54 -26.69 11.39
C TYR A 7 9.40 -27.53 12.01
N SER A 8 9.68 -28.19 13.14
CA SER A 8 8.69 -28.97 13.91
C SER A 8 7.54 -28.16 14.52
N ASP A 9 7.71 -26.85 14.74
CA ASP A 9 6.68 -25.97 15.31
C ASP A 9 5.77 -25.39 14.22
N PHE A 10 6.30 -25.13 13.01
CA PHE A 10 5.50 -24.82 11.81
C PHE A 10 4.49 -25.94 11.52
N LEU A 11 4.96 -27.18 11.61
CA LEU A 11 4.16 -28.37 11.36
C LEU A 11 3.06 -28.56 12.44
N LYS A 12 3.29 -28.08 13.67
CA LYS A 12 2.40 -28.22 14.84
C LYS A 12 1.31 -27.14 14.99
N GLU A 13 1.22 -26.10 14.16
CA GLU A 13 0.11 -25.12 14.18
C GLU A 13 -1.30 -25.77 14.00
N GLY A 14 -1.37 -27.09 13.79
CA GLY A 14 -2.57 -27.91 13.95
C GLY A 14 -3.04 -28.25 15.37
N ALA A 15 -2.33 -27.92 16.46
CA ALA A 15 -2.78 -28.16 17.84
C ALA A 15 -2.26 -27.11 18.84
N LEU A 16 -3.19 -26.35 19.43
CA LEU A 16 -2.94 -25.39 20.52
C LEU A 16 -2.35 -26.07 21.77
N GLN A 17 -1.24 -25.55 22.32
CA GLN A 17 -0.93 -25.60 23.77
C GLN A 17 -0.16 -24.36 24.26
N GLU A 18 -0.39 -24.00 25.52
CA GLU A 18 0.12 -22.81 26.23
C GLU A 18 1.65 -22.76 26.39
N GLU A 19 2.19 -21.54 26.37
CA GLU A 19 3.61 -21.25 26.51
C GLU A 19 4.21 -21.76 27.82
N VAL A 20 5.32 -22.50 27.73
CA VAL A 20 6.33 -22.56 28.78
C VAL A 20 7.60 -21.89 28.27
N VAL A 21 7.98 -20.82 28.96
CA VAL A 21 9.19 -20.03 28.71
C VAL A 21 10.43 -20.93 28.77
N LYS A 22 11.17 -21.02 27.66
CA LYS A 22 12.56 -21.49 27.66
C LYS A 22 13.46 -20.51 26.92
N THR A 23 14.57 -20.21 27.59
CA THR A 23 15.65 -19.29 27.24
C THR A 23 16.31 -19.65 25.89
N PRO A 24 16.79 -18.68 25.08
CA PRO A 24 17.35 -18.99 23.77
C PRO A 24 18.74 -19.61 23.94
N ILE A 25 18.92 -20.82 23.42
CA ILE A 25 20.24 -21.41 23.17
C ILE A 25 20.64 -21.01 21.76
N GLN A 26 21.71 -20.22 21.65
CA GLN A 26 22.52 -20.14 20.44
C GLN A 26 23.12 -21.53 20.19
N ASN A 27 22.75 -22.18 19.09
CA ASN A 27 23.56 -23.24 18.50
C ASN A 27 23.50 -23.09 16.98
N GLU A 28 24.67 -22.92 16.37
CA GLU A 28 24.94 -23.32 15.00
C GLU A 28 24.65 -24.83 14.93
N GLN A 29 23.39 -25.22 14.68
CA GLN A 29 23.12 -26.57 14.22
C GLN A 29 23.59 -26.62 12.77
N GLU A 30 24.50 -27.54 12.45
CA GLU A 30 24.80 -27.91 11.07
C GLU A 30 23.47 -28.15 10.34
N LEU A 31 23.17 -27.30 9.37
CA LEU A 31 21.94 -27.36 8.59
C LEU A 31 21.91 -28.69 7.86
N LYS A 32 20.88 -29.50 8.14
CA LYS A 32 20.73 -30.81 7.52
C LYS A 32 20.35 -30.60 6.05
N PRO A 33 21.15 -31.07 5.07
CA PRO A 33 20.80 -30.94 3.67
C PRO A 33 19.54 -31.77 3.36
N PHE A 34 18.66 -31.26 2.50
CA PHE A 34 17.50 -32.01 2.00
C PHE A 34 17.99 -33.23 1.21
N ARG A 35 17.42 -34.41 1.46
CA ARG A 35 17.81 -35.66 0.84
C ARG A 35 16.61 -36.36 0.24
N ILE A 36 16.84 -36.97 -0.91
CA ILE A 36 15.93 -37.99 -1.42
C ILE A 36 16.24 -39.29 -0.70
N VAL A 37 15.27 -39.82 0.05
CA VAL A 37 15.42 -41.07 0.80
C VAL A 37 14.93 -42.22 -0.08
N PRO A 38 15.83 -43.11 -0.54
CA PRO A 38 15.43 -44.22 -1.41
C PRO A 38 14.50 -45.17 -0.67
N GLU A 39 13.34 -45.43 -1.25
CA GLU A 39 12.35 -46.37 -0.75
C GLU A 39 12.46 -47.75 -1.43
N ASP A 40 11.88 -48.77 -0.78
CA ASP A 40 11.81 -50.12 -1.35
C ASP A 40 11.09 -50.13 -2.70
N ILE A 41 11.67 -50.84 -3.68
CA ILE A 41 11.09 -50.95 -5.02
C ILE A 41 9.80 -51.78 -4.93
N PRO A 42 8.64 -51.22 -5.32
CA PRO A 42 7.37 -51.92 -5.26
C PRO A 42 7.33 -53.09 -6.25
N THR A 43 6.56 -54.12 -5.93
CA THR A 43 6.25 -55.17 -6.91
C THR A 43 5.41 -54.61 -8.06
N ASP A 44 5.46 -55.23 -9.24
CA ASP A 44 4.66 -54.80 -10.42
C ASP A 44 3.15 -54.71 -10.12
N ALA A 45 2.64 -55.60 -9.25
CA ALA A 45 1.25 -55.57 -8.81
C ALA A 45 0.94 -54.35 -7.93
N GLU A 46 1.82 -54.02 -6.99
CA GLU A 46 1.70 -52.85 -6.12
C GLU A 46 1.82 -51.55 -6.90
N GLY A 47 2.78 -51.46 -7.83
CA GLY A 47 2.94 -50.31 -8.73
C GLY A 47 1.70 -50.06 -9.58
N LYS A 48 1.14 -51.11 -10.22
CA LYS A 48 -0.11 -50.99 -11.00
C LYS A 48 -1.30 -50.57 -10.13
N ALA A 49 -1.42 -51.11 -8.92
CA ALA A 49 -2.49 -50.74 -8.00
C ALA A 49 -2.36 -49.28 -7.52
N PHE A 50 -1.13 -48.83 -7.23
CA PHE A 50 -0.83 -47.44 -6.90
C PHE A 50 -1.23 -46.50 -8.03
N TRP A 51 -0.74 -46.74 -9.24
CA TRP A 51 -1.04 -45.89 -10.41
C TRP A 51 -2.51 -45.84 -10.77
N LYS A 52 -3.24 -46.95 -10.58
CA LYS A 52 -4.71 -46.97 -10.72
C LYS A 52 -5.38 -46.03 -9.72
N ARG A 53 -4.92 -46.02 -8.45
CA ARG A 53 -5.45 -45.11 -7.41
C ARG A 53 -5.08 -43.66 -7.68
N LEU A 54 -3.83 -43.37 -8.04
CA LEU A 54 -3.37 -42.03 -8.36
C LEU A 54 -4.15 -41.42 -9.53
N ARG A 55 -4.35 -42.17 -10.61
CA ARG A 55 -5.16 -41.72 -11.76
C ARG A 55 -6.63 -41.58 -11.42
N HIS A 56 -7.17 -42.43 -10.54
CA HIS A 56 -8.52 -42.28 -10.05
C HIS A 56 -8.67 -40.96 -9.28
N PHE A 57 -7.80 -40.72 -8.30
CA PHE A 57 -7.76 -39.46 -7.54
C PHE A 57 -7.61 -38.24 -8.47
N TYR A 58 -6.66 -38.25 -9.40
CA TYR A 58 -6.46 -37.13 -10.32
C TYR A 58 -7.70 -36.83 -11.17
N ARG A 59 -8.44 -37.89 -11.54
CA ARG A 59 -9.66 -37.77 -12.34
C ARG A 59 -10.92 -37.54 -11.53
N THR A 60 -10.97 -37.86 -10.24
CA THR A 60 -12.22 -37.81 -9.46
C THR A 60 -12.13 -37.01 -8.18
N GLY A 61 -10.96 -36.47 -7.82
CA GLY A 61 -10.72 -35.88 -6.50
C GLY A 61 -10.89 -36.86 -5.32
N ASP A 62 -11.37 -38.09 -5.56
CA ASP A 62 -11.69 -39.05 -4.51
C ASP A 62 -10.40 -39.60 -3.92
N LYS A 63 -10.20 -39.27 -2.65
CA LYS A 63 -9.02 -39.69 -1.92
C LYS A 63 -9.22 -41.10 -1.34
N PRO A 64 -8.20 -41.98 -1.40
CA PRO A 64 -8.19 -43.16 -0.54
C PRO A 64 -8.11 -42.79 0.95
N GLU A 65 -8.69 -43.61 1.82
CA GLU A 65 -8.62 -43.41 3.28
C GLU A 65 -7.17 -43.28 3.77
N GLY A 66 -6.86 -42.19 4.48
CA GLY A 66 -5.53 -41.93 5.03
C GLY A 66 -5.28 -40.46 5.38
N LYS A 67 -4.44 -40.21 6.38
CA LYS A 67 -3.95 -38.87 6.70
C LYS A 67 -2.69 -38.59 5.90
N ASN A 68 -2.59 -37.41 5.29
CA ASN A 68 -1.30 -36.94 4.79
C ASN A 68 -0.42 -36.61 6.01
N GLY A 69 0.88 -36.88 5.91
CA GLY A 69 1.87 -36.34 6.84
C GLY A 69 1.90 -34.81 6.80
N ILE A 70 2.76 -34.20 7.61
CA ILE A 70 2.93 -32.75 7.59
C ILE A 70 4.07 -32.44 6.62
N PHE A 71 3.77 -31.60 5.63
CA PHE A 71 4.68 -31.30 4.54
C PHE A 71 4.73 -29.80 4.24
N VAL A 72 5.83 -29.35 3.67
CA VAL A 72 6.00 -27.99 3.15
C VAL A 72 6.47 -28.02 1.70
N PRO A 73 6.13 -27.03 0.86
CA PRO A 73 6.73 -26.93 -0.47
C PRO A 73 8.24 -26.88 -0.41
N ALA A 74 8.92 -27.55 -1.35
CA ALA A 74 10.38 -27.62 -1.40
C ALA A 74 11.04 -26.23 -1.40
N LEU A 75 10.47 -25.27 -2.11
CA LEU A 75 10.98 -23.90 -2.15
C LEU A 75 10.72 -23.08 -0.87
N ILE A 76 9.86 -23.54 0.04
CA ILE A 76 9.64 -22.90 1.35
C ILE A 76 10.55 -23.49 2.43
N ALA A 77 10.85 -24.79 2.35
CA ALA A 77 11.60 -25.51 3.37
C ALA A 77 12.94 -24.85 3.77
N PRO A 78 13.78 -24.34 2.83
CA PRO A 78 15.02 -23.65 3.18
C PRO A 78 14.79 -22.45 4.10
N TYR A 79 13.75 -21.66 3.86
CA TYR A 79 13.46 -20.47 4.67
C TYR A 79 13.05 -20.80 6.11
N LEU A 80 12.42 -21.97 6.32
CA LEU A 80 12.07 -22.46 7.65
C LEU A 80 13.28 -23.00 8.42
N GLN A 81 14.23 -23.65 7.73
CA GLN A 81 15.46 -24.17 8.36
C GLN A 81 16.48 -23.07 8.68
N HIS A 82 16.70 -22.14 7.74
CA HIS A 82 17.82 -21.19 7.81
C HIS A 82 17.49 -19.92 8.60
N GLY A 83 16.21 -19.64 8.84
CA GLY A 83 15.79 -18.39 9.48
C GLY A 83 16.12 -17.11 8.67
N ASN A 84 16.60 -17.29 7.43
CA ASN A 84 17.19 -16.24 6.63
C ASN A 84 16.30 -15.98 5.42
N TRP A 85 15.30 -15.13 5.60
CA TRP A 85 14.44 -14.67 4.51
C TRP A 85 14.62 -13.15 4.35
N GLU A 86 14.77 -12.72 3.10
CA GLU A 86 14.88 -11.30 2.79
C GLU A 86 13.52 -10.64 2.98
N THR A 87 13.49 -9.55 3.74
CA THR A 87 12.30 -8.75 3.95
C THR A 87 12.61 -7.30 3.69
N GLU A 88 11.69 -6.57 3.05
CA GLU A 88 11.76 -5.11 3.02
C GLU A 88 11.45 -4.45 4.38
N TYR A 89 11.12 -5.27 5.39
CA TYR A 89 10.88 -4.84 6.76
C TYR A 89 12.13 -4.95 7.65
N PRO A 90 12.28 -4.06 8.65
CA PRO A 90 11.42 -2.93 8.95
C PRO A 90 11.46 -1.86 7.85
N PHE A 91 10.32 -1.21 7.63
CA PHE A 91 10.17 -0.22 6.58
C PHE A 91 10.23 1.18 7.17
N TYR A 92 11.14 2.03 6.67
CA TYR A 92 11.24 3.41 7.08
C TYR A 92 10.20 4.26 6.35
N LEU A 93 9.23 4.77 7.11
CA LEU A 93 8.21 5.69 6.67
C LEU A 93 8.64 7.13 6.97
N ALA A 94 9.30 7.75 5.99
CA ALA A 94 9.71 9.15 6.06
C ALA A 94 8.52 10.11 6.25
N GLN A 95 8.75 11.27 6.85
CA GLN A 95 7.70 12.31 6.90
C GLN A 95 7.40 12.87 5.50
N GLU A 96 8.45 13.04 4.68
CA GLU A 96 8.35 13.41 3.27
C GLU A 96 8.40 12.17 2.39
N SER A 97 7.38 12.00 1.53
CA SER A 97 7.05 10.73 0.88
C SER A 97 8.15 10.12 0.01
N SER A 98 8.94 10.96 -0.66
CA SER A 98 9.91 10.55 -1.69
C SER A 98 11.12 9.79 -1.17
N THR A 99 11.23 9.57 0.14
CA THR A 99 12.40 8.96 0.79
C THR A 99 12.08 7.72 1.63
N SER A 100 10.81 7.27 1.63
CA SER A 100 10.42 6.03 2.32
C SER A 100 11.02 4.82 1.62
N GLN A 101 11.64 3.91 2.36
CA GLN A 101 12.39 2.76 1.83
C GLN A 101 12.59 1.71 2.93
N SER A 102 13.11 0.52 2.60
CA SER A 102 13.49 -0.44 3.63
C SER A 102 14.58 0.14 4.54
N LEU A 103 14.57 -0.25 5.82
CA LEU A 103 15.56 0.23 6.78
C LEU A 103 16.98 -0.14 6.36
N GLU A 104 17.17 -1.32 5.79
CA GLU A 104 18.47 -1.78 5.28
C GLU A 104 18.99 -0.87 4.17
N LYS A 105 18.15 -0.56 3.16
CA LYS A 105 18.47 0.41 2.11
C LYS A 105 18.81 1.78 2.70
N LEU A 106 18.05 2.25 3.71
CA LEU A 106 18.32 3.52 4.39
C LEU A 106 19.69 3.52 5.08
N VAL A 107 19.98 2.50 5.87
CA VAL A 107 21.22 2.37 6.63
C VAL A 107 22.42 2.31 5.69
N GLN A 108 22.36 1.47 4.66
CA GLN A 108 23.43 1.32 3.68
C GLN A 108 23.66 2.62 2.90
N LYS A 109 22.60 3.21 2.33
CA LYS A 109 22.69 4.48 1.60
C LYS A 109 23.22 5.63 2.45
N THR A 110 22.86 5.65 3.73
CA THR A 110 23.39 6.66 4.67
C THR A 110 24.88 6.42 4.95
N PHE A 111 25.31 5.16 5.07
CA PHE A 111 26.72 4.81 5.29
C PHE A 111 27.56 5.24 4.09
N ASP A 112 27.15 4.83 2.88
CA ASP A 112 27.85 5.15 1.62
C ASP A 112 27.88 6.66 1.34
N GLY A 113 26.88 7.40 1.83
CA GLY A 113 26.84 8.87 1.71
C GLY A 113 27.77 9.61 2.69
N VAL A 114 28.20 8.95 3.76
CA VAL A 114 29.01 9.55 4.84
C VAL A 114 30.48 9.15 4.73
N PHE A 115 30.77 7.90 4.37
CA PHE A 115 32.11 7.32 4.35
C PHE A 115 32.54 7.00 2.93
N LYS A 116 33.80 7.30 2.60
CA LYS A 116 34.42 6.87 1.34
C LYS A 116 34.93 5.44 1.43
N ASP A 117 35.27 4.85 0.28
CA ASP A 117 35.84 3.51 0.20
C ASP A 117 37.02 3.31 1.15
N GLY A 118 36.86 2.40 2.11
CA GLY A 118 37.86 2.06 3.11
C GLY A 118 37.82 2.88 4.41
N GLU A 119 36.95 3.89 4.52
CA GLU A 119 36.60 4.56 5.78
C GLU A 119 35.47 3.79 6.49
N GLY A 120 35.30 3.97 7.81
CA GLY A 120 34.21 3.36 8.55
C GLY A 120 34.18 1.81 8.55
N LYS A 121 35.28 1.13 8.24
CA LYS A 121 35.33 -0.34 8.09
C LYS A 121 34.77 -1.10 9.30
N VAL A 122 35.06 -0.61 10.51
CA VAL A 122 34.56 -1.22 11.74
C VAL A 122 33.04 -1.07 11.83
N LEU A 123 32.52 0.13 11.56
CA LEU A 123 31.08 0.40 11.52
C LEU A 123 30.36 -0.42 10.45
N ASN A 124 30.95 -0.55 9.25
CA ASN A 124 30.38 -1.35 8.16
C ASN A 124 30.12 -2.81 8.60
N ARG A 125 31.08 -3.42 9.32
CA ARG A 125 30.93 -4.77 9.90
C ARG A 125 29.78 -4.89 10.90
N PHE A 126 29.39 -3.80 11.54
CA PHE A 126 28.32 -3.77 12.54
C PHE A 126 26.97 -3.25 12.02
N LEU A 127 26.85 -2.85 10.75
CA LEU A 127 25.55 -2.45 10.17
C LEU A 127 24.48 -3.55 10.29
N PRO A 128 24.78 -4.85 10.10
CA PRO A 128 23.79 -5.91 10.33
C PRO A 128 23.27 -5.95 11.78
N LYS A 129 24.16 -5.74 12.78
CA LYS A 129 23.76 -5.65 14.20
C LYS A 129 22.89 -4.42 14.47
N LEU A 130 23.21 -3.28 13.84
CA LEU A 130 22.38 -2.09 13.95
C LEU A 130 20.95 -2.35 13.45
N SER A 131 20.81 -3.00 12.30
CA SER A 131 19.51 -3.41 11.75
C SER A 131 18.75 -4.34 12.71
N GLN A 132 19.44 -5.25 13.40
CA GLN A 132 18.86 -6.08 14.45
C GLN A 132 18.37 -5.24 15.64
N TYR A 133 19.15 -4.25 16.11
CA TYR A 133 18.72 -3.38 17.21
C TYR A 133 17.49 -2.54 16.88
N PHE A 134 17.35 -2.10 15.63
CA PHE A 134 16.11 -1.49 15.16
C PHE A 134 14.94 -2.47 15.19
N LYS A 135 15.12 -3.71 14.72
CA LYS A 135 14.11 -4.79 14.80
C LYS A 135 13.68 -5.03 16.25
N GLU A 136 14.60 -5.05 17.20
CA GLU A 136 14.32 -5.24 18.63
C GLU A 136 13.51 -4.09 19.25
N SER A 137 13.63 -2.88 18.73
CA SER A 137 12.86 -1.72 19.21
C SER A 137 11.39 -1.73 18.78
N LEU A 138 11.01 -2.54 17.78
CA LEU A 138 9.66 -2.62 17.20
C LEU A 138 8.75 -3.59 17.96
N ILE A 139 8.29 -3.14 19.13
CA ILE A 139 7.30 -3.89 19.94
C ILE A 139 5.88 -3.70 19.39
N GLU A 140 5.55 -2.48 18.94
CA GLU A 140 4.26 -2.13 18.33
C GLU A 140 4.32 -2.22 16.79
N SER A 141 3.19 -1.98 16.12
CA SER A 141 3.10 -1.94 14.64
C SER A 141 3.95 -0.82 14.03
N GLU A 142 4.15 0.27 14.78
CA GLU A 142 4.98 1.41 14.42
C GLU A 142 5.77 1.96 15.59
N VAL A 143 6.95 2.52 15.32
CA VAL A 143 7.75 3.25 16.31
C VAL A 143 8.31 4.51 15.65
N GLU A 144 8.34 5.61 16.40
CA GLU A 144 8.99 6.86 15.97
C GLU A 144 10.48 6.62 15.67
N PHE A 145 10.94 6.99 14.47
CA PHE A 145 12.30 6.68 14.00
C PHE A 145 13.37 7.18 14.96
N LYS A 146 13.19 8.38 15.52
CA LYS A 146 14.13 8.97 16.48
C LYS A 146 14.32 8.09 17.72
N LYS A 147 13.22 7.61 18.31
CA LYS A 147 13.27 6.74 19.50
C LYS A 147 13.98 5.43 19.20
N ALA A 148 13.64 4.80 18.07
CA ALA A 148 14.28 3.57 17.63
C ALA A 148 15.78 3.77 17.37
N LYS A 149 16.15 4.87 16.69
CA LYS A 149 17.52 5.28 16.42
C LYS A 149 18.31 5.49 17.71
N ASP A 150 17.79 6.26 18.67
CA ASP A 150 18.49 6.56 19.91
C ASP A 150 18.80 5.27 20.70
N ILE A 151 17.86 4.32 20.74
CA ILE A 151 18.06 3.01 21.36
C ILE A 151 19.10 2.18 20.59
N ALA A 152 18.98 2.12 19.26
CA ALA A 152 19.85 1.29 18.42
C ALA A 152 21.31 1.81 18.42
N ILE A 153 21.50 3.12 18.31
CA ILE A 153 22.83 3.75 18.38
C ILE A 153 23.45 3.59 19.77
N LYS A 154 22.66 3.72 20.84
CA LYS A 154 23.15 3.48 22.21
C LYS A 154 23.69 2.05 22.36
N LYS A 155 22.93 1.04 21.93
CA LYS A 155 23.37 -0.37 21.95
C LYS A 155 24.62 -0.59 21.09
N LEU A 156 24.73 0.10 19.96
CA LEU A 156 25.89 0.00 19.08
C LEU A 156 27.16 0.57 19.73
N LEU A 157 27.05 1.67 20.48
CA LEU A 157 28.15 2.28 21.23
C LEU A 157 28.58 1.48 22.47
N GLU A 158 27.69 0.61 22.98
CA GLU A 158 27.99 -0.31 24.10
C GLU A 158 28.82 -1.53 23.67
N LEU A 159 29.08 -1.72 22.37
CA LEU A 159 29.93 -2.79 21.87
C LEU A 159 31.39 -2.55 22.23
N GLU A 160 32.03 -3.57 22.83
CA GLU A 160 33.46 -3.54 23.13
C GLU A 160 34.28 -3.66 21.84
N VAL A 161 34.91 -2.54 21.44
CA VAL A 161 35.91 -2.49 20.37
C VAL A 161 37.24 -2.10 21.01
N HIS A 162 38.23 -2.98 20.94
CA HIS A 162 39.53 -2.77 21.61
C HIS A 162 40.44 -1.81 20.82
N ASP A 163 41.40 -1.20 21.53
CA ASP A 163 42.50 -0.37 21.02
C ASP A 163 42.13 0.98 20.36
N GLU A 164 43.07 1.60 19.63
CA GLU A 164 42.89 2.88 18.89
C GLU A 164 41.72 2.84 17.88
N GLU A 165 41.28 1.65 17.47
CA GLU A 165 40.10 1.45 16.63
C GLU A 165 38.78 1.79 17.35
N GLY A 166 38.75 1.72 18.70
CA GLY A 166 37.56 1.99 19.50
C GLY A 166 37.16 3.47 19.51
N GLU A 167 38.11 4.39 19.69
CA GLU A 167 37.84 5.84 19.62
C GLU A 167 37.38 6.25 18.23
N ARG A 168 38.02 5.70 17.19
CA ARG A 168 37.63 5.93 15.80
C ARG A 168 36.24 5.37 15.50
N PHE A 169 35.91 4.18 15.98
CA PHE A 169 34.59 3.59 15.85
C PHE A 169 33.51 4.45 16.50
N GLN A 170 33.73 4.98 17.71
CA GLN A 170 32.79 5.90 18.36
C GLN A 170 32.61 7.19 17.55
N ALA A 171 33.69 7.76 17.00
CA ALA A 171 33.61 8.93 16.13
C ALA A 171 32.80 8.64 14.86
N ASP A 172 33.05 7.51 14.20
CA ASP A 172 32.33 7.06 13.00
C ASP A 172 30.84 6.85 13.32
N VAL A 173 30.50 6.17 14.42
CA VAL A 173 29.10 5.97 14.86
C VAL A 173 28.41 7.30 15.10
N ASN A 174 29.07 8.25 15.77
CA ASN A 174 28.50 9.58 16.03
C ASN A 174 28.30 10.39 14.75
N GLN A 175 29.21 10.29 13.79
CA GLN A 175 29.07 10.92 12.47
C GLN A 175 27.91 10.32 11.70
N PHE A 176 27.82 8.99 11.66
CA PHE A 176 26.74 8.25 11.01
C PHE A 176 25.38 8.55 11.65
N ALA A 177 25.29 8.58 12.98
CA ALA A 177 24.06 8.89 13.71
C ALA A 177 23.55 10.31 13.40
N LYS A 178 24.44 11.28 13.11
CA LYS A 178 24.04 12.63 12.69
C LYS A 178 23.45 12.65 11.27
N ALA A 179 23.92 11.76 10.39
CA ALA A 179 23.43 11.66 9.02
C ALA A 179 22.08 10.92 8.92
N LEU A 180 21.78 10.02 9.87
CA LEU A 180 20.49 9.35 9.93
C LEU A 180 19.32 10.33 10.19
N PRO A 181 18.14 10.11 9.57
CA PRO A 181 16.97 10.93 9.80
C PRO A 181 16.59 11.08 11.28
N ASN A 182 15.90 12.18 11.61
CA ASN A 182 15.35 12.42 12.96
C ASN A 182 13.83 12.41 13.00
N LYS A 183 13.17 12.21 11.85
CA LYS A 183 11.72 12.25 11.71
C LYS A 183 11.25 11.02 10.93
N GLY A 184 9.95 10.75 11.00
CA GLY A 184 9.33 9.58 10.40
C GLY A 184 9.17 8.43 11.39
N HIS A 185 8.71 7.30 10.87
CA HIS A 185 8.39 6.10 11.64
C HIS A 185 9.08 4.89 11.03
N ILE A 186 9.25 3.85 11.83
CA ILE A 186 9.61 2.53 11.34
C ILE A 186 8.38 1.64 11.52
N LEU A 187 8.03 0.94 10.45
CA LEU A 187 6.92 0.00 10.42
C LEU A 187 7.47 -1.42 10.43
N ARG A 188 6.79 -2.33 11.13
CA ARG A 188 7.02 -3.77 11.00
C ARG A 188 6.02 -4.38 10.01
N PHE A 189 6.26 -5.62 9.61
CA PHE A 189 5.28 -6.43 8.91
C PHE A 189 4.09 -6.71 9.86
N HIS A 190 2.92 -6.17 9.56
CA HIS A 190 1.74 -6.23 10.42
C HIS A 190 0.44 -6.01 9.65
N HIS A 191 -0.69 -6.51 10.17
CA HIS A 191 -2.00 -6.35 9.54
C HIS A 191 -2.48 -4.89 9.52
N GLU A 192 -2.01 -4.06 10.47
CA GLU A 192 -2.29 -2.62 10.50
C GLU A 192 -1.43 -1.80 9.51
N THR A 193 -0.34 -2.36 8.97
CA THR A 193 0.63 -1.61 8.15
C THR A 193 -0.01 -0.85 6.99
N PRO A 194 -0.95 -1.43 6.20
CA PRO A 194 -1.61 -0.69 5.13
C PRO A 194 -2.39 0.54 5.62
N LEU A 195 -3.03 0.45 6.80
CA LEU A 195 -3.78 1.57 7.38
C LEU A 195 -2.84 2.71 7.79
N LEU A 196 -1.64 2.37 8.28
CA LEU A 196 -0.60 3.35 8.63
C LEU A 196 -0.03 4.05 7.39
N LEU A 197 0.14 3.33 6.28
CA LEU A 197 0.54 3.91 4.99
C LEU A 197 -0.52 4.89 4.45
N ILE A 198 -1.81 4.52 4.57
CA ILE A 198 -2.94 5.42 4.26
C ILE A 198 -2.90 6.66 5.15
N ARG A 199 -2.72 6.49 6.47
CA ARG A 199 -2.62 7.61 7.43
C ARG A 199 -1.54 8.61 7.02
N GLN A 200 -0.35 8.14 6.65
CA GLN A 200 0.73 9.01 6.18
C GLN A 200 0.31 9.86 4.96
N LYS A 201 -0.42 9.27 4.00
CA LYS A 201 -0.92 10.02 2.85
C LYS A 201 -1.95 11.08 3.26
N LEU A 202 -2.81 10.78 4.24
CA LEU A 202 -3.76 11.75 4.78
C LEU A 202 -3.07 12.93 5.50
N GLU A 203 -2.02 12.65 6.29
CA GLU A 203 -1.20 13.69 6.94
C GLU A 203 -0.55 14.63 5.90
N GLN A 204 -0.15 14.11 4.73
CA GLN A 204 0.37 14.95 3.63
C GLN A 204 -0.72 15.84 3.02
N ILE A 205 -1.95 15.33 2.88
CA ILE A 205 -3.08 16.12 2.41
C ILE A 205 -3.36 17.26 3.41
N GLU A 206 -3.33 16.99 4.72
CA GLU A 206 -3.50 18.02 5.75
C GLU A 206 -2.50 19.17 5.60
N TRP A 207 -1.24 18.87 5.35
CA TRP A 207 -0.23 19.90 5.13
C TRP A 207 -0.54 20.79 3.91
N ASN A 208 -0.94 20.18 2.79
CA ASN A 208 -1.38 20.92 1.61
C ASN A 208 -2.63 21.77 1.89
N ARG A 209 -3.58 21.24 2.69
CA ARG A 209 -4.77 21.98 3.11
C ARG A 209 -4.45 23.18 3.98
N ASN A 210 -3.47 23.07 4.87
CA ASN A 210 -3.04 24.21 5.69
C ASN A 210 -2.48 25.35 4.83
N LYS A 211 -1.69 25.03 3.78
CA LYS A 211 -1.26 26.02 2.79
C LYS A 211 -2.43 26.64 2.03
N PHE A 212 -3.41 25.82 1.65
CA PHE A 212 -4.62 26.29 0.98
C PHE A 212 -5.41 27.26 1.87
N LYS A 213 -5.55 26.99 3.17
CA LYS A 213 -6.17 27.91 4.14
C LYS A 213 -5.41 29.23 4.26
N THR A 214 -4.08 29.19 4.24
CA THR A 214 -3.27 30.42 4.20
C THR A 214 -3.59 31.25 2.96
N ARG A 215 -3.69 30.63 1.78
CA ARG A 215 -4.07 31.32 0.54
C ARG A 215 -5.48 31.91 0.59
N ILE A 216 -6.44 31.21 1.21
CA ILE A 216 -7.79 31.76 1.44
C ILE A 216 -7.70 33.04 2.28
N LYS A 217 -6.95 33.00 3.37
CA LYS A 217 -6.77 34.14 4.27
C LYS A 217 -6.11 35.33 3.56
N GLU A 218 -5.03 35.10 2.82
CA GLU A 218 -4.34 36.15 2.05
C GLU A 218 -5.28 36.87 1.06
N LYS A 219 -6.10 36.10 0.33
CA LYS A 219 -7.09 36.69 -0.59
C LYS A 219 -8.18 37.45 0.15
N ARG A 220 -8.68 36.89 1.26
CA ARG A 220 -9.68 37.54 2.13
C ARG A 220 -9.16 38.89 2.63
N ASP A 221 -7.94 38.92 3.16
CA ASP A 221 -7.33 40.14 3.71
C ASP A 221 -7.07 41.17 2.59
N SER A 222 -6.63 40.73 1.41
CA SER A 222 -6.42 41.62 0.25
C SER A 222 -7.72 42.27 -0.25
N LEU A 223 -8.85 41.54 -0.21
CA LEU A 223 -10.16 42.10 -0.58
C LEU A 223 -10.66 43.10 0.47
N ASP A 224 -10.39 42.85 1.75
CA ASP A 224 -10.73 43.74 2.85
C ASP A 224 -9.95 45.06 2.73
N ASP A 225 -8.66 44.99 2.43
CA ASP A 225 -7.81 46.16 2.15
C ASP A 225 -8.33 46.96 0.94
N LEU A 226 -8.78 46.28 -0.11
CA LEU A 226 -9.36 46.93 -1.30
C LEU A 226 -10.64 47.71 -0.94
N LEU A 227 -11.49 47.18 -0.06
CA LEU A 227 -12.67 47.91 0.43
C LEU A 227 -12.28 49.11 1.31
N ASN A 228 -11.30 48.95 2.20
CA ASN A 228 -10.84 50.00 3.11
C ASN A 228 -10.20 51.18 2.36
N LEU A 229 -9.33 50.91 1.37
CA LEU A 229 -8.72 51.94 0.51
C LEU A 229 -9.77 52.74 -0.27
N ASN A 230 -10.89 52.12 -0.64
CA ASN A 230 -11.98 52.81 -1.31
C ASN A 230 -12.80 53.68 -0.34
N ALA A 231 -13.05 53.19 0.88
CA ALA A 231 -13.73 53.96 1.91
C ALA A 231 -12.95 55.24 2.29
N GLU A 232 -11.64 55.14 2.47
CA GLU A 232 -10.76 56.30 2.76
C GLU A 232 -10.74 57.35 1.64
N LYS A 233 -10.90 56.91 0.37
CA LYS A 233 -11.00 57.83 -0.78
C LYS A 233 -12.37 58.51 -0.87
N SER A 234 -13.45 57.81 -0.50
CA SER A 234 -14.81 58.36 -0.48
C SER A 234 -15.06 59.38 0.65
N GLY A 235 -14.26 59.34 1.72
CA GLY A 235 -14.32 60.26 2.86
C GLY A 235 -13.48 61.55 2.73
N LYS A 236 -12.77 61.75 1.62
CA LYS A 236 -12.12 63.04 1.33
C LYS A 236 -13.12 63.95 0.61
N GLU A 237 -13.82 64.78 1.39
CA GLU A 237 -14.54 65.94 0.86
C GLU A 237 -13.60 66.83 0.03
N GLU A 238 -14.14 67.42 -1.03
CA GLU A 238 -13.45 68.40 -1.87
C GLU A 238 -12.74 69.45 -1.00
N PRO A 239 -11.51 69.88 -1.36
CA PRO A 239 -10.89 70.98 -0.62
C PRO A 239 -11.75 72.24 -0.78
N GLU A 240 -12.16 72.80 0.36
CA GLU A 240 -12.79 74.12 0.44
C GLU A 240 -12.01 75.14 -0.39
N LYS A 241 -12.77 76.03 -1.05
CA LYS A 241 -12.27 77.21 -1.75
C LYS A 241 -11.20 77.94 -0.92
N GLY A 242 -9.98 78.02 -1.44
CA GLY A 242 -8.98 78.93 -0.92
C GLY A 242 -7.59 78.72 -1.52
N PHE A 243 -7.27 79.51 -2.55
CA PHE A 243 -6.10 80.39 -2.65
C PHE A 243 -5.73 80.61 -4.12
N GLU A 244 -6.13 81.78 -4.64
CA GLU A 244 -5.50 82.42 -5.78
C GLU A 244 -4.03 82.70 -5.42
N PHE A 245 -3.09 81.90 -5.92
CA PHE A 245 -1.73 82.38 -6.16
C PHE A 245 -1.03 81.47 -7.17
N ALA A 246 -0.38 82.12 -8.15
CA ALA A 246 0.38 81.54 -9.26
C ALA A 246 -0.43 81.04 -10.47
N SER A 247 -1.04 82.00 -11.17
CA SER A 247 -1.50 81.88 -12.55
C SER A 247 -0.37 82.10 -13.57
N ASP A 248 0.83 81.58 -13.36
CA ASP A 248 1.89 81.70 -14.37
C ASP A 248 2.90 80.55 -14.31
N MET A 249 3.24 80.05 -15.51
CA MET A 249 4.25 79.05 -15.83
C MET A 249 3.92 77.58 -15.50
N ILE A 250 3.31 76.89 -16.48
CA ILE A 250 3.95 75.86 -17.32
C ILE A 250 2.84 75.26 -18.20
N ALA A 251 3.06 75.22 -19.50
CA ALA A 251 2.15 74.60 -20.46
C ALA A 251 2.07 73.07 -20.21
N LEU A 252 1.09 72.66 -19.39
CA LEU A 252 0.77 71.27 -19.06
C LEU A 252 0.00 70.53 -20.17
N THR A 253 -0.27 71.19 -21.31
CA THR A 253 -1.00 70.63 -22.44
C THR A 253 -0.27 69.53 -23.22
N LYS A 254 0.98 69.19 -22.85
CA LYS A 254 1.71 68.04 -23.43
C LYS A 254 1.99 66.89 -22.45
N VAL A 255 1.56 66.99 -21.19
CA VAL A 255 1.71 65.90 -20.20
C VAL A 255 0.38 65.15 -20.00
N GLN A 256 -0.74 65.69 -20.47
CA GLN A 256 -2.06 65.04 -20.42
C GLN A 256 -2.19 63.82 -21.35
N ASP A 257 -1.35 63.70 -22.38
CA ASP A 257 -1.36 62.54 -23.30
C ASP A 257 -0.42 61.39 -22.88
N MET A 258 0.27 61.52 -21.73
CA MET A 258 1.17 60.48 -21.19
C MET A 258 0.77 59.96 -19.81
N GLN A 259 -0.46 60.24 -19.34
CA GLN A 259 -1.01 59.56 -18.17
C GLN A 259 -1.78 58.31 -18.60
N PRO A 260 -1.62 57.16 -17.91
CA PRO A 260 -2.49 56.02 -18.12
C PRO A 260 -3.94 56.47 -17.88
N LYS A 261 -4.81 56.27 -18.88
CA LYS A 261 -6.26 56.54 -18.83
C LYS A 261 -7.01 55.55 -17.92
N HIS A 262 -6.52 55.32 -16.72
CA HIS A 262 -7.27 54.67 -15.64
C HIS A 262 -7.26 55.62 -14.44
N GLY A 263 -7.96 56.75 -14.59
CA GLY A 263 -8.47 57.47 -13.44
C GLY A 263 -9.34 56.50 -12.66
N SER A 264 -8.90 56.15 -11.45
CA SER A 264 -9.55 55.21 -10.55
C SER A 264 -10.92 55.75 -10.15
N GLU A 265 -11.97 55.28 -10.83
CA GLU A 265 -13.36 55.52 -10.46
C GLU A 265 -13.67 54.90 -9.09
N ASN A 266 -14.56 55.54 -8.34
CA ASN A 266 -15.14 54.96 -7.12
C ASN A 266 -15.71 53.58 -7.46
N ILE A 267 -15.43 52.58 -6.61
CA ILE A 267 -15.96 51.23 -6.80
C ILE A 267 -17.50 51.31 -6.81
N GLU A 268 -18.14 50.80 -7.86
CA GLU A 268 -19.59 50.72 -7.95
C GLU A 268 -20.20 49.98 -6.75
N GLU A 269 -21.34 50.43 -6.24
CA GLU A 269 -22.03 49.85 -5.08
C GLU A 269 -22.28 48.33 -5.26
N LYS A 270 -22.60 47.90 -6.49
CA LYS A 270 -22.76 46.48 -6.84
C LYS A 270 -21.47 45.67 -6.65
N ARG A 271 -20.31 46.26 -6.96
CA ARG A 271 -19.00 45.62 -6.76
C ARG A 271 -18.64 45.55 -5.28
N ILE A 272 -18.95 46.58 -4.49
CA ILE A 272 -18.76 46.55 -3.02
C ILE A 272 -19.56 45.39 -2.40
N ILE A 273 -20.85 45.28 -2.71
CA ILE A 273 -21.72 44.20 -2.20
C ILE A 273 -21.18 42.82 -2.60
N ARG A 274 -20.69 42.67 -3.83
CA ARG A 274 -20.11 41.40 -4.31
C ARG A 274 -18.84 41.04 -3.55
N ILE A 275 -17.92 41.98 -3.35
CA ILE A 275 -16.68 41.75 -2.60
C ILE A 275 -16.99 41.40 -1.14
N GLN A 276 -17.94 42.09 -0.49
CA GLN A 276 -18.39 41.76 0.87
C GLN A 276 -18.97 40.34 0.96
N ASN A 277 -19.76 39.92 -0.03
CA ASN A 277 -20.29 38.56 -0.09
C ASN A 277 -19.18 37.52 -0.26
N ILE A 278 -18.15 37.81 -1.07
CA ILE A 278 -16.98 36.93 -1.23
C ILE A 278 -16.23 36.82 0.10
N ILE A 279 -15.90 37.93 0.75
CA ILE A 279 -15.22 37.95 2.06
C ILE A 279 -16.00 37.09 3.07
N LYS A 280 -17.31 37.29 3.19
CA LYS A 280 -18.16 36.50 4.08
C LYS A 280 -18.05 35.00 3.80
N LYS A 281 -18.04 34.59 2.52
CA LYS A 281 -17.90 33.18 2.13
C LYS A 281 -16.52 32.61 2.45
N LEU A 282 -15.46 33.42 2.33
CA LEU A 282 -14.11 33.01 2.69
C LEU A 282 -13.95 32.91 4.22
N ASP A 283 -14.55 33.82 4.99
CA ASP A 283 -14.58 33.75 6.47
C ASP A 283 -15.32 32.49 6.96
N GLU A 284 -16.51 32.20 6.40
CA GLU A 284 -17.26 30.96 6.67
C GLU A 284 -16.39 29.70 6.43
N ALA A 285 -15.57 29.71 5.36
CA ALA A 285 -14.67 28.60 5.03
C ALA A 285 -13.48 28.47 5.99
N LEU A 286 -12.95 29.58 6.51
CA LEU A 286 -11.85 29.59 7.48
C LEU A 286 -12.30 29.12 8.87
N GLU A 287 -13.54 29.44 9.26
CA GLU A 287 -14.14 29.02 10.53
C GLU A 287 -14.56 27.53 10.54
N GLN A 288 -14.84 26.96 9.37
CA GLN A 288 -15.31 25.59 9.27
C GLN A 288 -14.23 24.57 9.70
N LYS A 289 -14.51 23.86 10.79
CA LYS A 289 -13.67 22.74 11.24
C LYS A 289 -13.92 21.51 10.37
N GLU A 290 -13.15 21.40 9.30
CA GLU A 290 -13.18 20.23 8.42
C GLU A 290 -12.22 19.14 8.88
N ASN A 291 -12.64 17.88 8.70
CA ASN A 291 -11.78 16.72 8.92
C ASN A 291 -10.81 16.56 7.74
N ILE A 292 -9.66 15.94 7.99
CA ILE A 292 -8.67 15.67 6.94
C ILE A 292 -9.23 14.71 5.88
N ALA A 293 -9.99 13.71 6.33
CA ALA A 293 -10.65 12.73 5.49
C ALA A 293 -11.95 12.27 6.11
N HIS A 294 -12.78 11.64 5.29
CA HIS A 294 -14.00 10.97 5.70
C HIS A 294 -13.84 9.46 5.53
N ILE A 295 -13.77 8.76 6.65
CA ILE A 295 -13.50 7.33 6.70
C ILE A 295 -14.76 6.59 7.12
N LEU A 296 -15.26 5.75 6.21
CA LEU A 296 -16.38 4.87 6.46
C LEU A 296 -15.84 3.45 6.57
N ILE A 297 -16.24 2.74 7.61
CA ILE A 297 -15.77 1.38 7.89
C ILE A 297 -16.97 0.46 7.90
N ASN A 298 -16.93 -0.59 7.09
CA ASN A 298 -17.87 -1.69 7.20
C ASN A 298 -17.78 -2.30 8.60
N LYS A 299 -18.92 -2.45 9.29
CA LYS A 299 -18.97 -2.98 10.65
C LYS A 299 -18.35 -4.36 10.81
N SER A 300 -18.26 -5.15 9.74
CA SER A 300 -17.54 -6.43 9.70
C SER A 300 -16.07 -6.31 10.16
N LEU A 301 -15.44 -5.16 9.95
CA LEU A 301 -14.05 -4.83 10.31
C LEU A 301 -13.89 -4.08 11.65
N ASN A 302 -14.97 -3.72 12.33
CA ASN A 302 -14.92 -2.78 13.46
C ASN A 302 -14.02 -3.26 14.61
N LYS A 303 -14.03 -4.56 14.91
CA LYS A 303 -13.34 -5.13 16.08
C LYS A 303 -11.87 -5.46 15.86
N GLU A 304 -11.40 -5.40 14.61
CA GLU A 304 -10.06 -5.89 14.25
C GLU A 304 -8.96 -4.83 14.38
N TYR A 305 -9.32 -3.55 14.28
CA TYR A 305 -8.35 -2.46 14.23
C TYR A 305 -8.72 -1.34 15.19
N HIS A 306 -7.71 -0.63 15.68
CA HIS A 306 -7.90 0.58 16.46
C HIS A 306 -8.17 1.81 15.57
N TRP A 307 -9.24 1.76 14.77
CA TRP A 307 -9.59 2.74 13.72
C TRP A 307 -9.52 4.20 14.17
N LYS A 308 -10.07 4.53 15.34
CA LYS A 308 -10.07 5.90 15.89
C LYS A 308 -8.69 6.37 16.36
N LYS A 309 -7.81 5.44 16.78
CA LYS A 309 -6.42 5.74 17.13
C LYS A 309 -5.62 6.01 15.86
N ILE A 310 -5.76 5.12 14.86
CA ILE A 310 -5.04 5.22 13.59
C ILE A 310 -5.45 6.50 12.84
N PHE A 311 -6.75 6.79 12.74
CA PHE A 311 -7.26 7.94 11.99
C PHE A 311 -7.81 9.05 12.88
N ALA A 312 -7.08 9.40 13.94
CA ALA A 312 -7.54 10.36 14.96
C ALA A 312 -7.94 11.74 14.40
N SER A 313 -7.31 12.18 13.31
CA SER A 313 -7.56 13.48 12.67
C SER A 313 -8.60 13.43 11.53
N SER A 314 -9.28 12.29 11.35
CA SER A 314 -10.30 12.07 10.32
C SER A 314 -11.68 11.81 10.92
N ALA A 315 -12.74 12.06 10.15
CA ALA A 315 -14.09 11.67 10.55
C ALA A 315 -14.28 10.17 10.32
N VAL A 316 -14.22 9.38 11.39
CA VAL A 316 -14.41 7.93 11.35
C VAL A 316 -15.85 7.57 11.69
N SER A 317 -16.51 6.81 10.80
CA SER A 317 -17.87 6.31 10.98
C SER A 317 -17.99 4.83 10.61
N PHE A 318 -18.89 4.13 11.28
CA PHE A 318 -19.15 2.70 11.05
C PHE A 318 -20.51 2.52 10.38
N VAL A 319 -20.56 1.71 9.32
CA VAL A 319 -21.75 1.54 8.49
C VAL A 319 -21.98 0.06 8.17
N GLU A 320 -23.24 -0.32 8.02
CA GLU A 320 -23.59 -1.62 7.43
C GLU A 320 -23.31 -1.58 5.94
N LEU A 321 -22.92 -2.71 5.34
CA LEU A 321 -22.60 -2.79 3.92
C LEU A 321 -23.76 -2.29 3.04
N SER A 322 -25.00 -2.65 3.38
CA SER A 322 -26.23 -2.29 2.66
C SER A 322 -26.44 -0.77 2.53
N GLU A 323 -26.00 0.02 3.51
CA GLU A 323 -26.14 1.48 3.54
C GLU A 323 -24.84 2.21 3.16
N ALA A 324 -23.70 1.50 3.21
CA ALA A 324 -22.38 2.09 3.09
C ALA A 324 -22.24 2.93 1.82
N PHE A 325 -22.59 2.36 0.67
CA PHE A 325 -22.37 2.99 -0.63
C PHE A 325 -23.21 4.26 -0.83
N GLN A 326 -24.46 4.26 -0.36
CA GLN A 326 -25.31 5.45 -0.39
C GLN A 326 -24.73 6.56 0.50
N LYS A 327 -24.28 6.20 1.71
CA LYS A 327 -23.64 7.13 2.65
C LYS A 327 -22.33 7.70 2.08
N VAL A 328 -21.50 6.85 1.47
CA VAL A 328 -20.25 7.26 0.79
C VAL A 328 -20.54 8.30 -0.30
N GLN A 329 -21.51 8.03 -1.18
CA GLN A 329 -21.87 8.96 -2.27
C GLN A 329 -22.44 10.27 -1.73
N HIS A 330 -23.38 10.20 -0.77
CA HIS A 330 -23.98 11.39 -0.19
C HIS A 330 -22.95 12.28 0.51
N LEU A 331 -22.01 11.67 1.24
CA LEU A 331 -20.95 12.39 1.91
C LEU A 331 -20.00 13.05 0.92
N PHE A 332 -19.63 12.36 -0.16
CA PHE A 332 -18.86 12.94 -1.24
C PHE A 332 -19.59 14.15 -1.85
N ASP A 333 -20.85 13.99 -2.27
CA ASP A 333 -21.62 15.04 -2.95
C ASP A 333 -21.81 16.27 -2.08
N LYS A 334 -22.12 16.07 -0.80
CA LYS A 334 -22.25 17.16 0.18
C LYS A 334 -20.95 17.93 0.32
N ASN A 335 -19.84 17.23 0.53
CA ASN A 335 -18.56 17.86 0.83
C ASN A 335 -17.95 18.53 -0.40
N ILE A 336 -18.01 17.88 -1.57
CA ILE A 336 -17.45 18.45 -2.80
C ILE A 336 -18.22 19.70 -3.23
N THR A 337 -19.53 19.76 -2.98
CA THR A 337 -20.34 20.95 -3.26
C THR A 337 -19.90 22.13 -2.38
N SER A 338 -19.71 21.89 -1.09
CA SER A 338 -19.18 22.91 -0.17
C SER A 338 -17.79 23.38 -0.59
N PHE A 339 -16.90 22.43 -0.90
CA PHE A 339 -15.52 22.74 -1.32
C PHE A 339 -15.46 23.51 -2.65
N THR A 340 -16.29 23.12 -3.62
CA THR A 340 -16.40 23.82 -4.92
C THR A 340 -16.85 25.27 -4.73
N SER A 341 -17.79 25.51 -3.82
CA SER A 341 -18.24 26.87 -3.48
C SER A 341 -17.09 27.75 -2.97
N VAL A 342 -16.19 27.20 -2.14
CA VAL A 342 -15.01 27.92 -1.66
C VAL A 342 -14.08 28.29 -2.82
N LEU A 343 -13.79 27.34 -3.71
CA LEU A 343 -12.92 27.58 -4.87
C LEU A 343 -13.51 28.58 -5.87
N ILE A 344 -14.83 28.54 -6.11
CA ILE A 344 -15.52 29.57 -6.89
C ILE A 344 -15.26 30.95 -6.28
N ASN A 345 -15.45 31.12 -4.97
CA ASN A 345 -15.23 32.41 -4.31
C ASN A 345 -13.76 32.85 -4.34
N MET A 346 -12.80 31.92 -4.28
CA MET A 346 -11.39 32.25 -4.48
C MET A 346 -11.10 32.75 -5.89
N ARG A 347 -11.67 32.12 -6.93
CA ARG A 347 -11.50 32.56 -8.32
C ARG A 347 -12.19 33.91 -8.56
N LYS A 348 -13.36 34.14 -7.96
CA LYS A 348 -14.02 35.46 -7.97
C LYS A 348 -13.15 36.52 -7.27
N ALA A 349 -12.54 36.18 -6.13
CA ALA A 349 -11.61 37.07 -5.44
C ALA A 349 -10.43 37.48 -6.33
N ASP A 350 -9.84 36.55 -7.07
CA ASP A 350 -8.75 36.84 -8.01
C ASP A 350 -9.17 37.81 -9.11
N LEU A 351 -10.31 37.57 -9.74
CA LEU A 351 -10.87 38.47 -10.75
C LEU A 351 -11.17 39.87 -10.20
N GLU A 352 -11.65 39.96 -8.94
CA GLU A 352 -11.92 41.24 -8.29
C GLU A 352 -10.67 42.02 -7.94
N LEU A 353 -9.63 41.36 -7.40
CA LEU A 353 -8.35 41.97 -7.06
C LEU A 353 -7.62 42.47 -8.31
N GLU A 354 -7.73 41.74 -9.41
CA GLU A 354 -7.17 42.14 -10.71
C GLU A 354 -8.03 43.18 -11.46
N GLY A 355 -9.25 43.47 -10.96
CA GLY A 355 -10.19 44.38 -11.62
C GLY A 355 -10.73 43.85 -12.95
N LYS A 356 -10.70 42.52 -13.16
CA LYS A 356 -11.12 41.84 -14.40
C LYS A 356 -12.49 41.16 -14.29
N TYR A 357 -13.23 41.39 -13.21
CA TYR A 357 -14.55 40.79 -13.03
C TYR A 357 -15.60 41.46 -13.93
N GLU A 358 -15.92 40.81 -15.04
CA GLU A 358 -17.04 41.15 -15.91
C GLU A 358 -18.31 40.40 -15.52
N VAL A 359 -19.36 41.14 -15.13
CA VAL A 359 -20.62 40.57 -14.63
C VAL A 359 -21.31 39.67 -15.66
N GLU A 360 -21.41 40.13 -16.91
CA GLU A 360 -22.14 39.40 -17.97
C GLU A 360 -21.52 38.05 -18.34
N ILE A 361 -20.20 37.89 -18.12
CA ILE A 361 -19.46 36.67 -18.44
C ILE A 361 -19.33 35.77 -17.21
N HIS A 362 -18.88 36.35 -16.08
CA HIS A 362 -18.47 35.55 -14.94
C HIS A 362 -19.64 35.05 -14.11
N ASP A 363 -20.76 35.78 -14.01
CA ASP A 363 -21.91 35.31 -13.23
C ASP A 363 -22.48 34.02 -13.85
N ASP A 364 -22.75 34.00 -15.16
CA ASP A 364 -23.24 32.79 -15.86
C ASP A 364 -22.24 31.62 -15.78
N TYR A 365 -20.93 31.91 -15.94
CA TYR A 365 -19.89 30.89 -15.82
C TYR A 365 -19.89 30.23 -14.44
N PHE A 366 -19.96 31.04 -13.36
CA PHE A 366 -19.89 30.53 -11.98
C PHE A 366 -21.19 29.88 -11.53
N ASP A 367 -22.35 30.31 -12.02
CA ASP A 367 -23.65 29.67 -11.74
C ASP A 367 -23.72 28.23 -12.27
N HIS A 368 -23.06 27.98 -13.41
CA HIS A 368 -22.93 26.65 -14.02
C HIS A 368 -21.62 25.92 -13.66
N PHE A 369 -20.82 26.47 -12.73
CA PHE A 369 -19.58 25.84 -12.31
C PHE A 369 -19.87 24.64 -11.40
N LYS A 370 -19.20 23.52 -11.67
CA LYS A 370 -19.36 22.25 -10.96
C LYS A 370 -17.99 21.65 -10.67
N TRP A 371 -17.94 20.72 -9.73
CA TRP A 371 -16.69 20.12 -9.26
C TRP A 371 -15.85 19.44 -10.35
N PHE A 372 -16.45 18.95 -11.43
CA PHE A 372 -15.73 18.32 -12.54
C PHE A 372 -14.90 19.33 -13.37
N LYS A 373 -15.05 20.64 -13.13
CA LYS A 373 -14.22 21.70 -13.72
C LYS A 373 -13.03 22.09 -12.83
N LEU A 374 -12.89 21.47 -11.66
CA LEU A 374 -11.71 21.64 -10.81
C LEU A 374 -10.51 20.97 -11.46
N ASP A 375 -9.34 21.56 -11.29
CA ASP A 375 -8.10 20.94 -11.75
C ASP A 375 -7.63 19.84 -10.79
N GLU A 376 -6.60 19.10 -11.20
CA GLU A 376 -6.04 18.01 -10.40
C GLU A 376 -5.46 18.50 -9.06
N GLU A 377 -4.87 19.70 -9.00
CA GLU A 377 -4.28 20.23 -7.76
C GLU A 377 -5.38 20.58 -6.77
N GLU A 378 -6.44 21.23 -7.22
CA GLU A 378 -7.63 21.56 -6.44
C GLU A 378 -8.33 20.29 -5.91
N LEU A 379 -8.49 19.27 -6.75
CA LEU A 379 -9.06 17.99 -6.33
C LEU A 379 -8.16 17.23 -5.34
N ASN A 380 -6.84 17.36 -5.44
CA ASN A 380 -5.90 16.75 -4.50
C ASN A 380 -5.87 17.43 -3.11
N ILE A 381 -6.47 18.61 -2.97
CA ILE A 381 -6.66 19.31 -1.69
C ILE A 381 -7.99 18.90 -1.03
N PHE A 382 -8.93 18.34 -1.78
CA PHE A 382 -10.22 17.88 -1.28
C PHE A 382 -10.06 16.74 -0.26
N PRO A 383 -10.80 16.74 0.87
CA PRO A 383 -10.80 15.63 1.83
C PRO A 383 -11.24 14.34 1.16
N PRO A 384 -10.38 13.32 1.07
CA PRO A 384 -10.77 12.07 0.43
C PRO A 384 -11.87 11.39 1.23
N VAL A 385 -12.79 10.76 0.50
CA VAL A 385 -13.76 9.81 1.06
C VAL A 385 -13.20 8.41 0.87
N VAL A 386 -12.98 7.70 1.96
CA VAL A 386 -12.38 6.37 1.98
C VAL A 386 -13.34 5.39 2.63
N PHE A 387 -13.65 4.29 1.95
CA PHE A 387 -14.48 3.21 2.44
C PHE A 387 -13.67 1.94 2.65
N PHE A 388 -13.60 1.45 3.89
CA PHE A 388 -12.94 0.21 4.26
C PHE A 388 -13.93 -0.94 4.38
N THR A 389 -13.61 -2.09 3.78
CA THR A 389 -14.43 -3.30 3.83
C THR A 389 -13.58 -4.55 3.65
N ARG A 390 -14.10 -5.74 3.97
CA ARG A 390 -13.48 -6.99 3.54
C ARG A 390 -13.76 -7.25 2.07
N SER A 391 -12.83 -7.94 1.42
CA SER A 391 -12.94 -8.35 0.03
C SER A 391 -14.10 -9.33 -0.19
N ASN A 392 -14.31 -10.25 0.76
CA ASN A 392 -15.42 -11.21 0.68
C ASN A 392 -16.79 -10.53 0.80
N ASP A 393 -16.91 -9.47 1.59
CA ASP A 393 -18.16 -8.71 1.72
C ASP A 393 -18.55 -8.05 0.37
N LEU A 394 -17.54 -7.59 -0.40
CA LEU A 394 -17.76 -7.03 -1.73
C LEU A 394 -18.13 -8.08 -2.76
N LEU A 395 -17.45 -9.23 -2.76
CA LEU A 395 -17.69 -10.30 -3.73
C LEU A 395 -19.00 -11.06 -3.46
N GLY A 396 -19.45 -11.12 -2.21
CA GLY A 396 -20.77 -11.62 -1.85
C GLY A 396 -21.86 -10.58 -2.12
N ASP A 397 -22.44 -10.04 -1.04
CA ASP A 397 -23.63 -9.18 -1.13
C ASP A 397 -23.35 -7.78 -1.73
N GLY A 398 -22.09 -7.34 -1.72
CA GLY A 398 -21.70 -5.98 -2.10
C GLY A 398 -21.53 -5.71 -3.60
N MET A 399 -21.53 -6.73 -4.46
CA MET A 399 -20.96 -6.61 -5.82
C MET A 399 -21.75 -5.66 -6.73
N SER A 400 -23.08 -5.71 -6.68
CA SER A 400 -23.95 -4.80 -7.44
C SER A 400 -23.73 -3.33 -7.04
N MET A 401 -23.53 -3.10 -5.74
CA MET A 401 -23.33 -1.76 -5.18
C MET A 401 -21.91 -1.25 -5.47
N PHE A 402 -20.92 -2.12 -5.40
CA PHE A 402 -19.54 -1.85 -5.83
C PHE A 402 -19.49 -1.38 -7.28
N SER A 403 -20.08 -2.15 -8.21
CA SER A 403 -20.11 -1.82 -9.63
C SER A 403 -20.76 -0.44 -9.86
N LYS A 404 -21.91 -0.17 -9.24
CA LYS A 404 -22.59 1.13 -9.33
C LYS A 404 -21.73 2.27 -8.79
N LEU A 405 -21.12 2.13 -7.62
CA LEU A 405 -20.28 3.16 -7.03
C LEU A 405 -19.08 3.48 -7.93
N MET A 406 -18.38 2.46 -8.41
CA MET A 406 -17.21 2.61 -9.28
C MET A 406 -17.56 3.18 -10.66
N SER A 407 -18.79 2.98 -11.14
CA SER A 407 -19.26 3.60 -12.38
C SER A 407 -19.57 5.10 -12.27
N THR A 408 -19.67 5.66 -11.05
CA THR A 408 -20.03 7.08 -10.86
C THR A 408 -18.95 8.08 -11.28
N ASN A 409 -17.73 7.59 -11.52
CA ASN A 409 -16.54 8.38 -11.82
C ASN A 409 -16.20 9.45 -10.76
N LYS A 410 -16.69 9.29 -9.53
CA LYS A 410 -16.34 10.13 -8.38
C LYS A 410 -15.02 9.65 -7.77
N PRO A 411 -14.09 10.54 -7.35
CA PRO A 411 -12.82 10.17 -6.69
C PRO A 411 -13.04 9.64 -5.26
N ILE A 412 -13.63 8.45 -5.19
CA ILE A 412 -13.95 7.72 -3.97
C ILE A 412 -12.97 6.56 -3.88
N ASN A 413 -12.36 6.39 -2.72
CA ASN A 413 -11.37 5.34 -2.48
C ASN A 413 -12.03 4.18 -1.73
N VAL A 414 -12.00 2.98 -2.29
CA VAL A 414 -12.44 1.75 -1.63
C VAL A 414 -11.22 0.91 -1.29
N VAL A 415 -11.04 0.61 0.00
CA VAL A 415 -9.99 -0.25 0.50
C VAL A 415 -10.62 -1.59 0.89
N ALA A 416 -10.31 -2.62 0.11
CA ALA A 416 -10.76 -3.99 0.30
C ALA A 416 -9.64 -4.80 0.95
N LEU A 417 -9.78 -5.12 2.23
CA LEU A 417 -8.82 -5.95 2.96
C LEU A 417 -9.13 -7.43 2.73
N LYS A 418 -8.09 -8.24 2.48
CA LYS A 418 -8.19 -9.70 2.39
C LYS A 418 -7.32 -10.31 3.48
N ASP A 419 -7.95 -11.00 4.42
CA ASP A 419 -7.35 -11.64 5.60
C ASP A 419 -7.05 -13.14 5.37
N ARG A 420 -7.83 -13.79 4.51
CA ARG A 420 -7.67 -15.21 4.16
C ARG A 420 -6.72 -15.40 2.98
N THR A 421 -5.68 -16.19 3.23
CA THR A 421 -4.70 -16.63 2.24
C THR A 421 -5.35 -17.53 1.19
N VAL A 422 -6.21 -18.47 1.55
CA VAL A 422 -6.93 -19.31 0.56
C VAL A 422 -8.44 -19.22 0.73
N ASN A 423 -9.15 -19.43 -0.37
CA ASN A 423 -10.61 -19.55 -0.33
C ASN A 423 -10.96 -20.92 0.30
N PRO A 424 -11.93 -20.96 1.23
CA PRO A 424 -12.41 -22.22 1.76
C PRO A 424 -13.02 -23.06 0.64
N THR A 425 -12.97 -24.38 0.77
CA THR A 425 -13.69 -25.30 -0.13
C THR A 425 -15.19 -25.13 0.10
N ASP A 426 -16.00 -25.09 -0.97
CA ASP A 426 -17.46 -25.15 -0.86
C ASP A 426 -17.86 -26.63 -0.73
N PRO A 427 -18.38 -27.07 0.44
CA PRO A 427 -18.73 -28.47 0.64
C PRO A 427 -19.97 -28.90 -0.18
N ASN A 428 -20.69 -27.95 -0.79
CA ASN A 428 -21.89 -28.24 -1.59
C ASN A 428 -21.61 -28.39 -3.08
N VAL A 429 -20.36 -28.12 -3.51
CA VAL A 429 -19.93 -28.26 -4.91
C VAL A 429 -19.08 -29.51 -4.98
N ASP A 430 -19.46 -30.46 -5.84
CA ASP A 430 -18.63 -31.62 -6.08
C ASP A 430 -17.32 -31.24 -6.78
N TRP A 431 -16.36 -32.16 -6.81
CA TRP A 431 -15.04 -31.86 -7.34
C TRP A 431 -15.07 -31.55 -8.85
N GLU A 432 -16.00 -32.14 -9.63
CA GLU A 432 -16.12 -31.93 -11.09
C GLU A 432 -16.48 -30.48 -11.35
N ASP A 433 -17.56 -30.03 -10.71
CA ASP A 433 -18.03 -28.65 -10.82
C ASP A 433 -17.01 -27.67 -10.25
N ALA A 434 -16.35 -28.00 -9.14
CA ALA A 434 -15.31 -27.16 -8.55
C ALA A 434 -14.09 -27.02 -9.47
N SER A 435 -13.69 -28.09 -10.18
CA SER A 435 -12.55 -28.09 -11.10
C SER A 435 -12.78 -27.25 -12.35
N LEU A 436 -14.05 -27.08 -12.77
CA LEU A 436 -14.47 -26.25 -13.89
C LEU A 436 -14.83 -24.82 -13.48
N SER A 437 -14.95 -24.56 -12.17
CA SER A 437 -15.34 -23.27 -11.63
C SER A 437 -14.16 -22.31 -11.52
N PHE A 438 -14.41 -21.05 -11.86
CA PHE A 438 -13.44 -19.97 -11.69
C PHE A 438 -13.76 -19.15 -10.45
N ARG A 439 -12.72 -18.79 -9.70
CA ARG A 439 -12.87 -17.83 -8.59
C ARG A 439 -13.27 -16.46 -9.12
N GLN A 440 -14.11 -15.76 -8.37
CA GLN A 440 -14.39 -14.36 -8.66
C GLN A 440 -13.19 -13.49 -8.25
N GLU A 441 -12.78 -12.60 -9.14
CA GLU A 441 -11.66 -11.67 -8.91
C GLU A 441 -12.16 -10.24 -8.80
N LEU A 442 -12.01 -9.63 -7.62
CA LEU A 442 -12.45 -8.25 -7.38
C LEU A 442 -11.72 -7.26 -8.31
N VAL A 443 -10.43 -7.50 -8.56
CA VAL A 443 -9.61 -6.69 -9.47
C VAL A 443 -10.07 -6.81 -10.91
N ALA A 444 -10.34 -8.02 -11.41
CA ALA A 444 -10.86 -8.19 -12.78
C ALA A 444 -12.18 -7.43 -12.98
N ASN A 445 -13.05 -7.47 -11.97
CA ASN A 445 -14.30 -6.70 -11.99
C ASN A 445 -14.06 -5.18 -12.02
N ALA A 446 -13.13 -4.66 -11.23
CA ALA A 446 -12.75 -3.24 -11.26
C ALA A 446 -12.15 -2.83 -12.62
N LEU A 447 -11.23 -3.66 -13.16
CA LEU A 447 -10.59 -3.44 -14.46
C LEU A 447 -11.61 -3.42 -15.62
N SER A 448 -12.68 -4.21 -15.53
CA SER A 448 -13.73 -4.24 -16.54
C SER A 448 -14.42 -2.89 -16.76
N LEU A 449 -14.42 -2.03 -15.74
CA LEU A 449 -15.01 -0.69 -15.78
C LEU A 449 -14.09 0.34 -16.47
N ARG A 450 -12.80 0.03 -16.63
CA ARG A 450 -11.75 0.85 -17.30
C ARG A 450 -11.46 2.22 -16.69
N ASN A 451 -12.34 2.79 -15.88
CA ASN A 451 -12.18 4.08 -15.22
C ASN A 451 -11.69 3.96 -13.77
N VAL A 452 -11.59 2.75 -13.21
CA VAL A 452 -11.24 2.57 -11.79
C VAL A 452 -9.73 2.42 -11.65
N HIS A 453 -9.08 3.33 -10.92
CA HIS A 453 -7.69 3.12 -10.50
C HIS A 453 -7.64 1.89 -9.59
N THR A 454 -6.90 0.86 -9.97
CA THR A 454 -6.92 -0.41 -9.25
C THR A 454 -5.52 -0.77 -8.76
N LEU A 455 -5.38 -0.97 -7.46
CA LEU A 455 -4.19 -1.53 -6.83
C LEU A 455 -4.55 -2.90 -6.24
N GLN A 456 -3.78 -3.92 -6.58
CA GLN A 456 -3.68 -5.17 -5.83
C GLN A 456 -2.27 -5.30 -5.33
N CYS A 457 -2.09 -5.44 -4.01
CA CYS A 457 -0.76 -5.61 -3.45
C CYS A 457 -0.84 -6.36 -2.12
N ALA A 458 0.09 -7.29 -1.93
CA ALA A 458 0.29 -7.95 -0.66
C ALA A 458 1.15 -7.07 0.27
N THR A 459 1.02 -7.29 1.58
CA THR A 459 1.74 -6.48 2.58
C THR A 459 3.23 -6.83 2.64
N ASP A 460 3.74 -7.82 1.89
CA ASP A 460 5.17 -8.13 1.82
C ASP A 460 5.99 -7.08 1.03
N ARG A 461 5.34 -6.25 0.20
CA ARG A 461 5.94 -5.17 -0.60
C ARG A 461 5.52 -3.78 -0.12
N PRO A 462 6.09 -3.27 1.00
CA PRO A 462 5.71 -1.97 1.55
C PRO A 462 5.96 -0.80 0.60
N GLU A 463 7.02 -0.83 -0.21
CA GLU A 463 7.34 0.25 -1.15
C GLU A 463 6.30 0.34 -2.28
N GLY A 464 6.02 -0.79 -2.95
CA GLY A 464 4.98 -0.89 -3.98
C GLY A 464 3.59 -0.57 -3.45
N LEU A 465 3.24 -1.07 -2.26
CA LEU A 465 1.98 -0.79 -1.59
C LEU A 465 1.81 0.71 -1.30
N LEU A 466 2.85 1.35 -0.77
CA LEU A 466 2.84 2.79 -0.47
C LEU A 466 2.69 3.62 -1.75
N ASN A 467 3.41 3.28 -2.81
CA ASN A 467 3.31 3.97 -4.10
C ASN A 467 1.92 3.81 -4.72
N GLY A 468 1.35 2.61 -4.69
CA GLY A 468 0.00 2.34 -5.18
C GLY A 468 -1.10 3.06 -4.38
N ILE A 469 -0.97 3.12 -3.04
CA ILE A 469 -1.89 3.89 -2.19
C ILE A 469 -1.83 5.37 -2.57
N ARG A 470 -0.62 5.90 -2.80
CA ARG A 470 -0.41 7.31 -3.16
C ARG A 470 -1.02 7.65 -4.52
N SER A 471 -0.80 6.81 -5.55
CA SER A 471 -1.41 7.04 -6.86
C SER A 471 -2.93 6.91 -6.80
N GLY A 472 -3.45 5.91 -6.09
CA GLY A 472 -4.89 5.70 -5.93
C GLY A 472 -5.58 6.84 -5.20
N MET A 473 -4.98 7.39 -4.13
CA MET A 473 -5.50 8.57 -3.44
C MET A 473 -5.37 9.88 -4.23
N LYS A 474 -4.42 9.94 -5.18
CA LYS A 474 -4.25 11.10 -6.07
C LYS A 474 -5.21 11.06 -7.28
N SER A 475 -5.71 9.86 -7.61
CA SER A 475 -6.59 9.65 -8.75
C SER A 475 -7.86 10.50 -8.64
N ILE A 476 -8.18 11.21 -9.73
CA ILE A 476 -9.45 11.91 -9.90
C ILE A 476 -10.60 10.96 -10.28
N ALA A 477 -10.27 9.70 -10.57
CA ALA A 477 -11.22 8.63 -10.82
C ALA A 477 -11.41 7.77 -9.53
N PRO A 478 -12.49 6.98 -9.45
CA PRO A 478 -12.70 6.04 -8.35
C PRO A 478 -11.50 5.10 -8.20
N SER A 479 -11.17 4.70 -6.98
CA SER A 479 -10.05 3.79 -6.74
C SER A 479 -10.48 2.56 -5.93
N LEU A 480 -9.91 1.41 -6.29
CA LEU A 480 -9.93 0.17 -5.52
C LEU A 480 -8.50 -0.13 -5.06
N MET A 481 -8.31 -0.30 -3.76
CA MET A 481 -7.09 -0.82 -3.15
C MET A 481 -7.42 -2.17 -2.52
N HIS A 482 -7.11 -3.25 -3.23
CA HIS A 482 -7.27 -4.63 -2.80
C HIS A 482 -5.97 -5.10 -2.14
N ILE A 483 -5.98 -5.23 -0.81
CA ILE A 483 -4.76 -5.41 -0.04
C ILE A 483 -4.84 -6.73 0.72
N LEU A 484 -3.88 -7.63 0.46
CA LEU A 484 -3.73 -8.86 1.23
C LEU A 484 -2.94 -8.55 2.51
N VAL A 485 -3.59 -8.77 3.65
CA VAL A 485 -3.05 -8.50 4.98
C VAL A 485 -2.70 -9.79 5.70
N PRO A 486 -1.62 -9.81 6.51
CA PRO A 486 -1.31 -10.98 7.33
C PRO A 486 -2.44 -11.29 8.33
N SER A 487 -2.67 -12.57 8.57
CA SER A 487 -3.54 -13.04 9.66
C SER A 487 -2.92 -12.64 11.00
N PRO A 488 -3.69 -12.05 11.93
CA PRO A 488 -3.20 -11.72 13.28
C PRO A 488 -3.04 -12.96 14.17
N ASN A 489 -3.59 -14.11 13.77
CA ASN A 489 -3.53 -15.36 14.54
C ASN A 489 -2.30 -16.20 14.19
N ASP A 490 -1.68 -15.95 13.04
CA ASP A 490 -0.53 -16.70 12.56
C ASP A 490 0.75 -16.16 13.20
N GLU A 491 1.69 -17.04 13.48
CA GLU A 491 3.02 -16.62 13.91
C GLU A 491 3.69 -15.71 12.83
N PRO A 492 4.45 -14.65 13.21
CA PRO A 492 4.89 -13.62 12.27
C PRO A 492 5.67 -14.15 11.06
N VAL A 493 6.54 -15.14 11.26
CA VAL A 493 7.35 -15.77 10.20
C VAL A 493 6.46 -16.52 9.22
N ILE A 494 5.54 -17.32 9.75
CA ILE A 494 4.59 -18.12 8.97
C ILE A 494 3.67 -17.21 8.17
N SER A 495 3.16 -16.17 8.84
CA SER A 495 2.32 -15.14 8.23
C SER A 495 3.07 -14.46 7.07
N PHE A 496 4.34 -14.07 7.26
CA PHE A 496 5.16 -13.48 6.21
C PHE A 496 5.33 -14.42 5.01
N LEU A 497 5.73 -15.67 5.25
CA LEU A 497 5.92 -16.66 4.19
C LEU A 497 4.63 -16.92 3.42
N LYS A 498 3.48 -17.03 4.09
CA LYS A 498 2.17 -17.18 3.42
C LYS A 498 1.82 -15.97 2.56
N ILE A 499 2.06 -14.74 3.04
CA ILE A 499 1.80 -13.52 2.25
C ILE A 499 2.70 -13.45 1.02
N ASN A 500 4.00 -13.73 1.17
CA ASN A 500 4.94 -13.73 0.05
C ASN A 500 4.63 -14.85 -0.97
N ALA A 501 4.32 -16.06 -0.48
CA ALA A 501 3.92 -17.18 -1.32
C ALA A 501 2.61 -16.91 -2.09
N ALA A 502 1.67 -16.15 -1.51
CA ALA A 502 0.45 -15.75 -2.21
C ALA A 502 0.76 -14.89 -3.45
N ALA A 503 1.74 -13.99 -3.34
CA ALA A 503 2.20 -13.17 -4.46
C ALA A 503 3.01 -13.99 -5.48
N ALA A 504 4.00 -14.76 -5.01
CA ALA A 504 4.86 -15.59 -5.86
C ALA A 504 4.06 -16.64 -6.65
N GLY A 505 3.12 -17.33 -5.99
CA GLY A 505 2.24 -18.33 -6.60
C GLY A 505 1.12 -17.76 -7.48
N ARG A 506 1.13 -16.45 -7.75
CA ARG A 506 0.10 -15.72 -8.55
C ARG A 506 -1.33 -15.84 -8.02
N TYR A 507 -1.52 -16.16 -6.74
CA TYR A 507 -2.85 -16.11 -6.12
C TYR A 507 -3.29 -14.66 -5.85
N PHE A 508 -2.34 -13.82 -5.41
CA PHE A 508 -2.53 -12.41 -5.13
C PHE A 508 -1.37 -11.58 -5.71
N PRO A 509 -1.20 -11.56 -7.05
CA PRO A 509 -0.10 -10.84 -7.67
C PRO A 509 -0.26 -9.32 -7.49
N TYR A 510 0.85 -8.61 -7.55
CA TYR A 510 0.86 -7.16 -7.68
C TYR A 510 0.22 -6.76 -9.00
N VAL A 511 -0.76 -5.86 -8.94
CA VAL A 511 -1.39 -5.25 -10.11
C VAL A 511 -1.65 -3.79 -9.81
N LEU A 512 -1.08 -2.90 -10.60
CA LEU A 512 -1.44 -1.50 -10.62
C LEU A 512 -2.06 -1.17 -11.98
N TYR A 513 -3.24 -0.56 -11.96
CA TYR A 513 -3.90 -0.01 -13.13
C TYR A 513 -4.26 1.44 -12.87
N ASP A 514 -3.70 2.35 -13.65
CA ASP A 514 -4.05 3.77 -13.61
C ASP A 514 -4.77 4.20 -14.90
N PRO A 515 -6.06 4.55 -14.84
CA PRO A 515 -6.83 4.94 -16.02
C PRO A 515 -6.31 6.22 -16.69
N ASN A 516 -5.51 7.04 -15.99
CA ASN A 516 -5.00 8.31 -16.47
C ASN A 516 -3.65 8.18 -17.19
N ILE A 517 -2.98 7.01 -17.11
CA ILE A 517 -1.67 6.81 -17.75
C ILE A 517 -1.84 6.35 -19.20
N GLY A 518 -1.50 7.24 -20.13
CA GLY A 518 -1.44 6.92 -21.55
C GLY A 518 -2.80 6.59 -22.19
N LEU A 519 -2.79 6.51 -23.52
CA LEU A 519 -4.00 6.30 -24.31
C LEU A 519 -4.24 4.83 -24.65
N LYS A 520 -3.19 4.00 -24.64
CA LYS A 520 -3.30 2.56 -24.93
C LYS A 520 -3.73 1.84 -23.67
N TRP A 521 -4.67 0.90 -23.80
CA TRP A 521 -5.17 0.18 -22.62
C TRP A 521 -4.06 -0.59 -21.89
N GLY A 522 -3.16 -1.25 -22.62
CA GLY A 522 -2.03 -1.98 -22.04
C GLY A 522 -1.01 -1.09 -21.31
N SER A 523 -0.82 0.17 -21.71
CA SER A 523 0.15 1.07 -21.05
C SER A 523 -0.32 1.58 -19.68
N ARG A 524 -1.54 1.23 -19.27
CA ARG A 524 -2.12 1.59 -17.98
C ARG A 524 -1.80 0.58 -16.88
N PHE A 525 -1.27 -0.58 -17.25
CA PHE A 525 -0.93 -1.66 -16.33
C PHE A 525 0.54 -1.58 -15.93
N ASP A 526 0.78 -1.79 -14.64
CA ASP A 526 2.09 -2.09 -14.08
C ASP A 526 1.99 -3.35 -13.21
N VAL A 527 2.83 -4.32 -13.53
CA VAL A 527 2.95 -5.62 -12.86
C VAL A 527 4.40 -5.91 -12.48
N LEU A 528 5.30 -4.93 -12.61
CA LEU A 528 6.74 -5.13 -12.49
C LEU A 528 7.20 -5.40 -11.05
N ASP A 529 6.40 -5.03 -10.05
CA ASP A 529 6.70 -5.33 -8.65
C ASP A 529 6.43 -6.81 -8.28
N ASN A 530 6.02 -7.65 -9.23
CA ASN A 530 6.03 -9.09 -8.99
C ASN A 530 7.43 -9.70 -9.19
N SER A 531 7.79 -10.71 -8.39
CA SER A 531 9.02 -11.49 -8.63
C SER A 531 9.00 -12.14 -10.01
N GLN A 532 10.07 -11.93 -10.80
CA GLN A 532 10.24 -12.44 -12.17
C GLN A 532 8.96 -12.25 -12.99
N ALA A 533 8.51 -11.00 -13.12
CA ALA A 533 7.22 -10.63 -13.72
C ALA A 533 7.07 -11.07 -15.19
N GLU A 534 8.19 -11.30 -15.88
CA GLU A 534 8.28 -11.81 -17.25
C GLU A 534 7.94 -13.31 -17.38
N ASN A 535 7.99 -14.05 -16.27
CA ASN A 535 7.66 -15.48 -16.22
C ASN A 535 6.24 -15.69 -15.68
N ASP A 536 5.56 -16.74 -16.16
CA ASP A 536 4.24 -17.14 -15.64
C ASP A 536 4.30 -17.33 -14.10
N TRP A 537 5.37 -17.96 -13.62
CA TRP A 537 5.71 -18.11 -12.21
C TRP A 537 7.22 -17.86 -11.99
N PRO A 538 7.61 -17.35 -10.82
CA PRO A 538 9.02 -17.19 -10.50
C PRO A 538 9.70 -18.56 -10.31
N ILE A 539 10.90 -18.72 -10.86
CA ILE A 539 11.68 -19.95 -10.82
C ILE A 539 12.86 -19.76 -9.87
N TYR A 540 13.09 -20.72 -8.98
CA TYR A 540 14.17 -20.69 -8.01
C TYR A 540 14.94 -22.02 -8.01
N PRO A 541 16.27 -21.98 -7.80
CA PRO A 541 17.07 -23.18 -7.63
C PRO A 541 16.77 -23.82 -6.27
N PHE A 542 16.61 -25.14 -6.26
CA PHE A 542 16.47 -25.96 -5.07
C PHE A 542 17.61 -26.97 -5.00
N THR A 543 18.43 -26.89 -3.96
CA THR A 543 19.57 -27.78 -3.75
C THR A 543 19.18 -28.94 -2.85
N TYR A 544 19.53 -30.16 -3.26
CA TYR A 544 19.31 -31.39 -2.51
C TYR A 544 20.45 -32.39 -2.75
N LEU A 545 20.56 -33.39 -1.88
CA LEU A 545 21.46 -34.53 -2.06
C LEU A 545 20.69 -35.73 -2.60
N GLU A 546 21.24 -36.37 -3.62
CA GLU A 546 20.78 -37.67 -4.09
C GLU A 546 21.19 -38.81 -3.15
N ALA A 547 20.66 -40.01 -3.42
CA ALA A 547 20.95 -41.22 -2.66
C ALA A 547 22.46 -41.59 -2.63
N ASP A 548 23.25 -41.10 -3.59
CA ASP A 548 24.71 -41.28 -3.68
C ASP A 548 25.52 -40.17 -3.00
N GLU A 549 24.87 -39.30 -2.21
CA GLU A 549 25.43 -38.11 -1.56
C GLU A 549 25.94 -37.02 -2.52
N LYS A 550 25.58 -37.09 -3.80
CA LYS A 550 25.90 -36.04 -4.75
C LYS A 550 24.91 -34.87 -4.63
N GLU A 551 25.44 -33.66 -4.54
CA GLU A 551 24.64 -32.44 -4.61
C GLU A 551 24.11 -32.20 -6.02
N ASN A 552 22.80 -31.97 -6.12
CA ASN A 552 22.11 -31.60 -7.34
C ASN A 552 21.21 -30.38 -7.10
N ILE A 553 20.93 -29.66 -8.18
CA ILE A 553 20.12 -28.43 -8.19
C ILE A 553 18.96 -28.64 -9.16
N LEU A 554 17.73 -28.36 -8.70
CA LEU A 554 16.52 -28.35 -9.52
C LEU A 554 16.00 -26.93 -9.65
N ASP A 555 15.70 -26.50 -10.87
CA ASP A 555 14.98 -25.26 -11.12
C ASP A 555 13.47 -25.52 -11.00
N LEU A 556 12.87 -24.99 -9.93
CA LEU A 556 11.45 -25.18 -9.61
C LEU A 556 10.70 -23.85 -9.72
N ALA A 557 9.57 -23.84 -10.43
CA ALA A 557 8.63 -22.74 -10.42
C ALA A 557 7.78 -22.77 -9.15
N PHE A 558 7.61 -21.61 -8.51
CA PHE A 558 6.69 -21.47 -7.39
C PHE A 558 5.27 -21.20 -7.91
N THR A 559 4.45 -22.24 -8.00
CA THR A 559 3.12 -22.17 -8.59
C THR A 559 2.01 -21.93 -7.56
N TYR A 560 0.78 -21.80 -8.04
CA TYR A 560 -0.39 -21.76 -7.16
C TYR A 560 -0.56 -23.05 -6.33
N ALA A 561 -0.11 -24.20 -6.84
CA ALA A 561 -0.18 -25.47 -6.11
C ALA A 561 0.77 -25.47 -4.89
N ASP A 562 1.98 -24.92 -5.05
CA ASP A 562 2.93 -24.76 -3.94
C ASP A 562 2.34 -23.85 -2.85
N TYR A 563 1.77 -22.72 -3.26
CA TYR A 563 1.06 -21.85 -2.32
C TYR A 563 -0.12 -22.56 -1.61
N LYS A 564 -0.94 -23.31 -2.35
CA LYS A 564 -2.03 -24.11 -1.77
C LYS A 564 -1.49 -25.10 -0.75
N ALA A 565 -0.39 -25.80 -1.04
CA ALA A 565 0.22 -26.77 -0.15
C ALA A 565 0.69 -26.19 1.18
N MET A 566 0.90 -24.87 1.29
CA MET A 566 1.17 -24.19 2.56
C MET A 566 -0.05 -24.08 3.50
N ASN A 567 -1.25 -24.39 3.02
CA ASN A 567 -2.48 -24.22 3.77
C ASN A 567 -3.06 -25.59 4.12
N LYS A 568 -3.16 -25.90 5.42
CA LYS A 568 -3.61 -27.21 5.93
C LYS A 568 -4.92 -27.70 5.32
N GLU A 569 -5.89 -26.80 5.15
CA GLU A 569 -7.21 -27.09 4.54
C GLU A 569 -7.11 -27.55 3.08
N LYS A 570 -5.99 -27.30 2.42
CA LYS A 570 -5.75 -27.56 0.99
C LYS A 570 -4.74 -28.67 0.74
N VAL A 571 -3.95 -29.07 1.74
CA VAL A 571 -3.07 -30.24 1.66
C VAL A 571 -3.86 -31.52 1.40
N GLU A 572 -5.12 -31.59 1.80
CA GLU A 572 -6.01 -32.71 1.50
C GLU A 572 -6.36 -32.83 0.01
N GLU A 573 -6.17 -31.77 -0.78
CA GLU A 573 -6.30 -31.77 -2.25
C GLU A 573 -5.06 -32.36 -2.96
N LEU A 574 -4.08 -32.89 -2.21
CA LEU A 574 -2.85 -33.49 -2.75
C LEU A 574 -2.75 -34.99 -2.44
N PHE A 575 -2.19 -35.73 -3.39
CA PHE A 575 -1.91 -37.15 -3.28
C PHE A 575 -0.40 -37.37 -3.21
N MET A 576 0.06 -38.02 -2.15
CA MET A 576 1.49 -38.30 -1.96
C MET A 576 1.95 -39.38 -2.93
N VAL A 577 3.00 -39.06 -3.68
CA VAL A 577 3.65 -40.01 -4.59
C VAL A 577 5.01 -40.38 -4.02
N PRO A 578 5.21 -41.64 -3.61
CA PRO A 578 6.50 -42.10 -3.13
C PRO A 578 7.54 -42.08 -4.26
N GLU A 579 8.82 -41.87 -3.92
CA GLU A 579 9.91 -41.77 -4.91
C GLU A 579 9.99 -43.03 -5.78
N SER A 580 9.79 -44.19 -5.16
CA SER A 580 9.77 -45.50 -5.82
C SER A 580 8.71 -45.65 -6.92
N MET A 581 7.72 -44.74 -6.98
CA MET A 581 6.65 -44.72 -7.97
C MET A 581 6.85 -43.70 -9.09
N VAL A 582 7.95 -42.92 -9.05
CA VAL A 582 8.28 -41.90 -10.07
C VAL A 582 8.58 -42.54 -11.42
N ASN A 583 7.95 -42.04 -12.48
CA ASN A 583 8.18 -42.45 -13.86
C ASN A 583 7.78 -41.34 -14.84
N ASP A 584 7.92 -41.59 -16.15
CA ASP A 584 7.66 -40.64 -17.24
C ASP A 584 6.21 -40.12 -17.32
N TYR A 585 5.26 -40.74 -16.61
CA TYR A 585 3.88 -40.23 -16.52
C TYR A 585 3.71 -39.13 -15.48
N LEU A 586 4.64 -38.98 -14.54
CA LEU A 586 4.69 -37.82 -13.64
C LEU A 586 5.41 -36.68 -14.33
N VAL A 587 4.76 -35.53 -14.40
CA VAL A 587 5.35 -34.32 -14.98
C VAL A 587 5.22 -33.18 -13.99
N GLN A 588 6.29 -32.42 -13.80
CA GLN A 588 6.24 -31.25 -12.92
C GLN A 588 5.16 -30.29 -13.41
N LEU A 589 4.39 -29.72 -12.48
CA LEU A 589 3.21 -28.92 -12.80
C LEU A 589 3.53 -27.79 -13.81
N GLN A 590 4.68 -27.14 -13.67
CA GLN A 590 5.13 -26.07 -14.58
C GLN A 590 5.27 -26.53 -16.04
N ASP A 591 5.69 -27.77 -16.27
CA ASP A 591 5.88 -28.33 -17.60
C ASP A 591 4.57 -28.90 -18.12
N PHE A 592 3.79 -29.53 -17.24
CA PHE A 592 2.46 -30.04 -17.56
C PHE A 592 1.54 -28.94 -18.10
N LEU A 593 1.55 -27.74 -17.49
CA LEU A 593 0.72 -26.61 -17.91
C LEU A 593 1.11 -26.03 -19.29
N LYS A 594 2.32 -26.32 -19.79
CA LYS A 594 2.77 -25.91 -21.13
C LYS A 594 2.40 -26.92 -22.23
N LEU A 595 2.00 -28.13 -21.85
CA LEU A 595 1.60 -29.17 -22.80
C LEU A 595 0.24 -28.85 -23.42
N ASN A 596 0.04 -29.25 -24.68
CA ASN A 596 -1.29 -29.27 -25.29
C ASN A 596 -2.13 -30.43 -24.71
N GLN A 597 -3.44 -30.46 -25.02
CA GLN A 597 -4.35 -31.47 -24.47
C GLN A 597 -3.97 -32.91 -24.81
N ASP A 598 -3.48 -33.18 -26.03
CA ASP A 598 -3.08 -34.53 -26.44
C ASP A 598 -1.87 -35.00 -25.63
N ASP A 599 -0.89 -34.12 -25.44
CA ASP A 599 0.34 -34.40 -24.70
C ASP A 599 0.12 -34.52 -23.18
N GLN A 600 -0.98 -33.97 -22.64
CA GLN A 600 -1.39 -34.15 -21.24
C GLN A 600 -2.01 -35.53 -20.99
N THR A 601 -2.50 -36.20 -22.03
CA THR A 601 -3.24 -37.46 -21.87
C THR A 601 -2.38 -38.54 -21.22
N GLY A 602 -2.85 -39.07 -20.09
CA GLY A 602 -2.18 -40.14 -19.35
C GLY A 602 -1.06 -39.68 -18.41
N LYS A 603 -0.73 -38.37 -18.38
CA LYS A 603 0.20 -37.77 -17.42
C LYS A 603 -0.53 -37.28 -16.18
N VAL A 604 0.20 -37.18 -15.07
CA VAL A 604 -0.28 -36.64 -13.80
C VAL A 604 0.68 -35.53 -13.35
N PRO A 605 0.19 -34.29 -13.12
CA PRO A 605 1.03 -33.21 -12.63
C PRO A 605 1.41 -33.39 -11.17
N PHE A 606 2.61 -32.95 -10.78
CA PHE A 606 3.04 -32.96 -9.37
C PHE A 606 3.87 -31.72 -8.99
N ILE A 607 4.02 -31.51 -7.68
CA ILE A 607 4.93 -30.53 -7.06
C ILE A 607 5.81 -31.24 -6.03
N TRP A 608 6.95 -30.65 -5.69
CA TRP A 608 7.86 -31.19 -4.67
C TRP A 608 7.50 -30.67 -3.27
N LEU A 609 7.37 -31.59 -2.33
CA LEU A 609 7.14 -31.33 -0.92
C LEU A 609 8.26 -31.95 -0.08
N ILE A 610 8.52 -31.38 1.08
CA ILE A 610 9.49 -31.84 2.07
C ILE A 610 8.72 -32.27 3.32
N ASP A 611 9.09 -33.43 3.87
CA ASP A 611 8.52 -34.04 5.07
C ASP A 611 9.30 -33.66 6.34
N GLU A 612 8.83 -34.12 7.51
CA GLU A 612 9.46 -33.77 8.80
C GLU A 612 10.87 -34.37 8.98
N ASP A 613 11.19 -35.44 8.24
CA ASP A 613 12.42 -36.22 8.39
C ASP A 613 13.63 -35.58 7.66
N ASN A 614 13.35 -34.61 6.80
CA ASN A 614 14.31 -33.73 6.12
C ASN A 614 14.37 -32.35 6.78
#